data_AF-A0A535LYS7-F1
#
_entry.id   AF-A0A535LYS7-F1
#
_cell.length_a   1.000
_cell.length_b   1.000
_cell.length_c   1.000
_cell.angle_alpha   90.00
_cell.angle_beta   90.00
_cell.angle_gamma   90.00
#
_symmetry.space_group_name_H-M   'P 1'
#
loop_
_entity.id
_entity.type
_entity.pdbx_description
1 polymer ?
#
loop_
_entity_poly.entity_id
_entity_poly.type
_entity_poly.pdbx_seq_one_letter_code
_entity_poly.pdbx_strand_id
1 'polypeptide(L)'
;MLCLNKVPVHVKQEPIYTEGDHGRDEQDGELVKRRMVLSAMYDVLPVYGSVAFWRAIEAPGEDVLPLEVLVRCVRTAVSRGDDSGRKRIFEVIFRRLHVTNECWANTVLKTMNLQGVEQSALVCDLYADLCECIMRALTDERLHVCLECW
;
A
#
# COMPACT_ATOMS: atom_id res chain seq x y z
N MET A 1 -45.20 -32.52 -36.96
CA MET A 1 -44.77 -31.12 -36.72
C MET A 1 -45.71 -30.55 -35.68
N LEU A 2 -45.29 -30.59 -34.42
CA LEU A 2 -46.10 -30.19 -33.27
C LEU A 2 -45.79 -28.74 -32.91
N CYS A 3 -46.86 -27.95 -32.84
CA CYS A 3 -46.89 -26.60 -32.33
C CYS A 3 -46.41 -26.58 -30.87
N LEU A 4 -45.46 -25.70 -30.52
CA LEU A 4 -45.08 -25.47 -29.13
C LEU A 4 -45.55 -24.08 -28.69
N ASN A 5 -46.42 -24.12 -27.68
CA ASN A 5 -47.12 -23.03 -27.05
C ASN A 5 -46.16 -22.03 -26.39
N LYS A 6 -46.50 -20.75 -26.50
CA LYS A 6 -45.94 -19.68 -25.66
C LYS A 6 -46.36 -19.91 -24.21
N VAL A 7 -45.39 -20.08 -23.31
CA VAL A 7 -45.61 -19.98 -21.87
C VAL A 7 -45.01 -18.66 -21.39
N PRO A 8 -45.77 -17.77 -20.74
CA PRO A 8 -45.23 -16.56 -20.15
C PRO A 8 -44.60 -16.92 -18.80
N VAL A 9 -43.28 -16.78 -18.67
CA VAL A 9 -42.63 -16.82 -17.36
C VAL A 9 -42.71 -15.41 -16.78
N HIS A 10 -43.59 -15.23 -15.78
CA HIS A 10 -43.58 -14.08 -14.90
C HIS A 10 -42.25 -14.05 -14.14
N VAL A 11 -41.34 -13.18 -14.55
CA VAL A 11 -40.22 -12.76 -13.71
C VAL A 11 -40.82 -11.93 -12.59
N LYS A 12 -40.97 -12.53 -11.40
CA LYS A 12 -41.14 -11.76 -10.17
C LYS A 12 -39.85 -10.97 -9.98
N GLN A 13 -39.91 -9.67 -10.23
CA GLN A 13 -38.91 -8.73 -9.73
C GLN A 13 -38.93 -8.82 -8.21
N GLU A 14 -37.91 -9.46 -7.64
CA GLU A 14 -37.58 -9.26 -6.24
C GLU A 14 -37.14 -7.80 -6.08
N PRO A 15 -37.61 -7.11 -5.03
CA PRO A 15 -37.25 -5.73 -4.79
C PRO A 15 -35.73 -5.66 -4.59
N ILE A 16 -35.10 -4.75 -5.32
CA ILE A 16 -33.74 -4.28 -5.03
C ILE A 16 -33.83 -3.66 -3.64
N TYR A 17 -33.39 -4.40 -2.62
CA TYR A 17 -33.05 -3.80 -1.34
C TYR A 17 -31.82 -2.93 -1.59
N THR A 18 -32.06 -1.62 -1.72
CA THR A 18 -31.03 -0.61 -1.55
C THR A 18 -30.56 -0.64 -0.10
N GLU A 19 -29.67 -1.57 0.22
CA GLU A 19 -28.84 -1.49 1.41
C GLU A 19 -27.81 -0.37 1.21
N GLY A 20 -28.16 0.82 1.69
CA GLY A 20 -27.24 1.79 2.28
C GLY A 20 -26.08 2.31 1.42
N ASP A 21 -26.38 3.20 0.48
CA ASP A 21 -25.42 4.11 -0.17
C ASP A 21 -24.65 5.00 0.85
N HIS A 22 -25.20 5.17 2.05
CA HIS A 22 -24.63 5.99 3.12
C HIS A 22 -23.29 5.51 3.69
N GLY A 23 -22.92 4.22 3.54
CA GLY A 23 -21.64 3.72 4.05
C GLY A 23 -20.44 3.99 3.13
N ARG A 24 -20.68 4.20 1.83
CA ARG A 24 -19.62 4.45 0.83
C ARG A 24 -19.18 5.92 0.84
N ASP A 25 -20.13 6.84 0.92
CA ASP A 25 -19.86 8.27 0.92
C ASP A 25 -19.10 8.72 2.18
N GLU A 26 -19.39 8.10 3.33
CA GLU A 26 -18.68 8.38 4.59
C GLU A 26 -17.24 7.83 4.57
N GLN A 27 -17.04 6.61 4.06
CA GLN A 27 -15.70 6.03 3.90
C GLN A 27 -14.85 6.81 2.89
N ASP A 28 -15.44 7.25 1.77
CA ASP A 28 -14.73 8.08 0.80
C ASP A 28 -14.37 9.45 1.40
N GLY A 29 -15.28 10.06 2.16
CA GLY A 29 -15.01 11.30 2.90
C GLY A 29 -13.88 11.17 3.92
N GLU A 30 -13.74 10.04 4.60
CA GLU A 30 -12.64 9.77 5.53
C GLU A 30 -11.30 9.58 4.80
N LEU A 31 -11.30 8.86 3.68
CA LEU A 31 -10.11 8.69 2.84
C LEU A 31 -9.64 10.02 2.26
N VAL A 32 -10.55 10.89 1.80
CA VAL A 32 -10.22 12.25 1.34
C VAL A 32 -9.53 13.04 2.45
N LYS A 33 -10.09 13.04 3.67
CA LYS A 33 -9.49 13.74 4.82
C LYS A 33 -8.08 13.21 5.12
N ARG A 34 -7.90 11.89 5.13
CA ARG A 34 -6.58 11.27 5.33
C ARG A 34 -5.59 11.71 4.25
N ARG A 35 -5.99 11.72 2.97
CA ARG A 35 -5.16 12.19 1.85
C ARG A 35 -4.74 13.65 2.03
N MET A 36 -5.67 14.52 2.44
CA MET A 36 -5.37 15.93 2.71
C MET A 36 -4.33 16.10 3.82
N VAL A 37 -4.46 15.36 4.93
CA VAL A 37 -3.49 15.40 6.05
C VAL A 37 -2.12 14.93 5.57
N LEU A 38 -2.05 13.81 4.86
CA LEU A 38 -0.78 13.27 4.34
C LEU A 38 -0.12 14.22 3.33
N SER A 39 -0.90 14.90 2.48
CA SER A 39 -0.34 15.92 1.59
C SER A 39 0.21 17.10 2.37
N ALA A 40 -0.56 17.64 3.32
CA ALA A 40 -0.10 18.75 4.16
C ALA A 40 1.19 18.40 4.90
N MET A 41 1.33 17.19 5.43
CA MET A 41 2.56 16.72 6.07
C MET A 41 3.74 16.67 5.10
N TYR A 42 3.52 16.23 3.86
CA TYR A 42 4.56 16.22 2.84
C TYR A 42 4.95 17.64 2.40
N ASP A 43 3.97 18.53 2.23
CA ASP A 43 4.18 19.89 1.72
C ASP A 43 4.96 20.78 2.70
N VAL A 44 4.89 20.48 4.01
CA VAL A 44 5.68 21.17 5.05
C VAL A 44 7.05 20.55 5.30
N LEU A 45 7.44 19.47 4.59
CA LEU A 45 8.76 18.90 4.76
C LEU A 45 9.85 19.89 4.38
N PRO A 46 11.02 19.87 5.07
CA PRO A 46 12.15 20.67 4.67
C PRO A 46 12.58 20.36 3.24
N VAL A 47 13.27 21.31 2.61
CA VAL A 47 13.76 21.18 1.24
C VAL A 47 14.48 19.84 1.03
N TYR A 48 14.05 19.09 0.02
CA TYR A 48 14.63 17.79 -0.34
C TYR A 48 16.16 17.88 -0.42
N GLY A 49 16.84 16.89 0.18
CA GLY A 49 18.31 16.81 0.20
C GLY A 49 18.98 17.65 1.29
N SER A 50 18.25 18.57 1.95
CA SER A 50 18.78 19.31 3.10
C SER A 50 19.04 18.40 4.30
N VAL A 51 19.91 18.83 5.21
CA VAL A 51 20.14 18.13 6.48
C VAL A 51 18.85 18.00 7.29
N ALA A 52 18.01 19.04 7.28
CA ALA A 52 16.73 19.04 7.97
C ALA A 52 15.74 18.01 7.38
N PHE A 53 15.73 17.86 6.05
CA PHE A 53 14.91 16.84 5.38
C PHE A 53 15.33 15.44 5.83
N TRP A 54 16.63 15.13 5.79
CA TRP A 54 17.11 13.80 6.21
C TRP A 54 16.85 13.51 7.69
N ARG A 55 16.97 14.52 8.56
CA ARG A 55 16.58 14.39 9.97
C ARG A 55 15.11 14.06 10.15
N ALA A 56 14.22 14.67 9.36
CA ALA A 56 12.78 14.36 9.41
C ALA A 56 12.48 12.94 8.90
N ILE A 57 13.15 12.50 7.82
CA ILE A 57 13.00 11.14 7.28
C ILE A 57 13.44 10.08 8.31
N GLU A 58 14.56 10.32 8.98
CA GLU A 58 15.19 9.35 9.90
C GLU A 58 14.74 9.47 11.35
N ALA A 59 13.79 10.37 11.64
CA ALA A 59 13.31 10.62 12.99
C ALA A 59 12.79 9.33 13.65
N PRO A 60 13.18 9.04 14.91
CA PRO A 60 12.65 7.93 15.69
C PRO A 60 11.40 8.35 16.49
N GLY A 61 10.64 7.37 16.99
CA GLY A 61 9.59 7.60 17.99
C GLY A 61 8.34 8.30 17.44
N GLU A 62 7.85 9.32 18.15
CA GLU A 62 6.57 10.01 17.84
C GLU A 62 6.68 10.95 16.63
N ASP A 63 7.89 11.38 16.27
CA ASP A 63 8.16 12.25 15.12
C ASP A 63 8.29 11.47 13.79
N VAL A 64 7.97 10.17 13.82
CA VAL A 64 8.03 9.26 12.67
C VAL A 64 7.00 9.69 11.63
N LEU A 65 7.49 10.06 10.44
CA LEU A 65 6.62 10.31 9.29
C LEU A 65 5.81 9.06 8.91
N PRO A 66 4.53 9.21 8.50
CA PRO A 66 3.76 8.10 7.94
C PRO A 66 4.47 7.46 6.73
N LEU A 67 4.27 6.15 6.54
CA LEU A 67 4.90 5.41 5.44
C LEU A 67 4.50 5.96 4.07
N GLU A 68 3.27 6.46 3.93
CA GLU A 68 2.77 7.07 2.71
C GLU A 68 3.55 8.35 2.36
N VAL A 69 3.95 9.14 3.36
CA VAL A 69 4.81 10.32 3.17
C VAL A 69 6.21 9.87 2.73
N LEU A 70 6.77 8.83 3.34
CA LEU A 70 8.07 8.27 2.92
C LEU A 70 8.02 7.72 1.48
N VAL A 71 6.95 7.04 1.10
CA VAL A 71 6.73 6.56 -0.27
C VAL A 71 6.68 7.73 -1.25
N ARG A 72 6.04 8.84 -0.89
CA ARG A 72 6.07 10.07 -1.72
C ARG A 72 7.49 10.63 -1.85
N CYS A 73 8.28 10.59 -0.78
CA CYS A 73 9.70 10.96 -0.82
C CYS A 73 10.53 10.01 -1.73
N VAL A 74 10.25 8.71 -1.76
CA VAL A 74 10.88 7.76 -2.70
C VAL A 74 10.61 8.19 -4.15
N ARG A 75 9.35 8.52 -4.47
CA ARG A 75 8.98 8.98 -5.82
C ARG A 75 9.70 10.27 -6.21
N THR A 76 9.89 11.19 -5.27
CA THR A 76 10.68 12.41 -5.48
C THR A 76 12.17 12.11 -5.69
N ALA A 77 12.73 11.12 -5.01
CA ALA A 77 14.10 10.69 -5.25
C ALA A 77 14.26 10.07 -6.66
N VAL A 78 13.30 9.23 -7.07
CA VAL A 78 13.23 8.65 -8.42
C VAL A 78 13.16 9.74 -9.50
N SER A 79 12.24 10.70 -9.37
CA SER A 79 12.08 11.76 -10.38
C SER A 79 13.29 12.69 -10.48
N ARG A 80 14.11 12.77 -9.43
CA ARG A 80 15.38 13.52 -9.41
C ARG A 80 16.60 12.70 -9.86
N GLY A 81 16.44 11.40 -10.13
CA GLY A 81 17.56 10.50 -10.41
C GLY A 81 18.50 10.29 -9.21
N ASP A 82 18.03 10.54 -7.99
CA ASP A 82 18.84 10.43 -6.77
C ASP A 82 18.77 9.00 -6.20
N ASP A 83 19.61 8.12 -6.76
CA ASP A 83 19.71 6.73 -6.34
C ASP A 83 20.13 6.56 -4.87
N SER A 84 21.00 7.45 -4.38
CA SER A 84 21.51 7.41 -3.00
C SER A 84 20.41 7.77 -2.01
N GLY A 85 19.72 8.88 -2.27
CA GLY A 85 18.56 9.30 -1.49
C GLY A 85 17.44 8.26 -1.51
N ARG A 86 17.17 7.66 -2.67
CA ARG A 86 16.20 6.57 -2.81
C ARG A 86 16.52 5.38 -1.91
N LYS A 87 17.76 4.88 -1.96
CA LYS A 87 18.22 3.75 -1.12
C LYS A 87 18.08 4.08 0.36
N ARG A 88 18.47 5.28 0.76
CA ARG A 88 18.36 5.75 2.14
C ARG A 88 16.91 5.76 2.65
N ILE A 89 15.96 6.20 1.82
CA ILE A 89 14.54 6.19 2.20
C ILE A 89 14.00 4.75 2.27
N PHE A 90 14.39 3.87 1.34
CA PHE A 90 14.03 2.45 1.41
C PHE A 90 14.52 1.78 2.69
N GLU A 91 15.74 2.04 3.12
CA GLU A 91 16.27 1.52 4.38
C GLU A 91 15.41 1.94 5.57
N VAL A 92 14.94 3.19 5.61
CA VAL A 92 14.03 3.67 6.66
C VAL A 92 12.69 2.94 6.60
N ILE A 93 12.08 2.80 5.42
CA ILE A 93 10.81 2.09 5.24
C ILE A 93 10.94 0.63 5.70
N PHE A 94 11.95 -0.10 5.23
CA PHE A 94 12.14 -1.51 5.57
C PHE A 94 12.48 -1.71 7.04
N ARG A 95 13.27 -0.82 7.65
CA ARG A 95 13.53 -0.87 9.09
C ARG A 95 12.26 -0.70 9.90
N ARG A 96 11.36 0.19 9.48
CA ARG A 96 10.06 0.43 10.15
C ARG A 96 9.09 -0.74 9.98
N LEU A 97 9.13 -1.41 8.83
CA LEU A 97 8.24 -2.53 8.51
C LEU A 97 8.77 -3.90 8.95
N HIS A 98 10.04 -4.00 9.34
CA HIS A 98 10.72 -5.28 9.60
C HIS A 98 9.91 -6.22 10.50
N VAL A 99 9.52 -5.76 11.69
CA VAL A 99 8.78 -6.58 12.68
C VAL A 99 7.39 -6.96 12.17
N THR A 100 6.67 -6.02 11.54
CA THR A 100 5.33 -6.28 10.99
C THR A 100 5.38 -7.29 9.86
N ASN A 101 6.35 -7.16 8.96
CA ASN A 101 6.50 -8.04 7.82
C ASN A 101 7.01 -9.43 8.24
N GLU A 102 7.91 -9.51 9.22
CA GLU A 102 8.34 -10.78 9.81
C GLU A 102 7.17 -11.51 10.48
N CYS A 103 6.35 -10.79 11.24
CA CYS A 103 5.14 -11.33 11.87
C CYS A 103 4.13 -11.82 10.82
N TRP A 104 3.92 -11.04 9.76
CA TRP A 104 3.06 -11.41 8.63
C TRP A 104 3.57 -12.69 7.94
N ALA A 105 4.86 -12.75 7.58
CA ALA A 105 5.47 -13.91 6.92
C ALA A 105 5.34 -15.17 7.78
N ASN A 106 5.63 -15.06 9.08
CA ASN A 106 5.43 -16.14 10.04
C ASN A 106 3.96 -16.60 10.10
N THR A 107 3.01 -15.67 10.10
CA THR A 107 1.58 -15.98 10.19
C THR A 107 1.10 -16.69 8.93
N VAL A 108 1.52 -16.23 7.75
CA VAL A 108 1.21 -16.90 6.47
C VAL A 108 1.75 -18.32 6.47
N LEU A 109 3.02 -18.52 6.82
CA LEU A 109 3.65 -19.84 6.76
C LEU A 109 3.12 -20.82 7.81
N LYS A 110 2.61 -20.34 8.95
CA LYS A 110 1.90 -21.19 9.93
C LYS A 110 0.62 -21.82 9.37
N THR A 111 0.01 -21.22 8.34
CA THR A 111 -1.15 -21.80 7.67
C THR A 111 -0.78 -22.92 6.70
N MET A 112 0.51 -23.02 6.36
CA MET A 112 1.07 -24.08 5.53
C MET A 112 1.63 -25.14 6.47
N ASN A 113 1.28 -26.41 6.27
CA ASN A 113 1.62 -27.51 7.18
C ASN A 113 3.11 -27.92 7.03
N LEU A 114 4.02 -26.98 7.32
CA LEU A 114 5.47 -27.06 7.10
C LEU A 114 6.21 -27.52 8.35
N GLN A 115 7.38 -28.14 8.16
CA GLN A 115 8.27 -28.47 9.28
C GLN A 115 9.06 -27.24 9.76
N GLY A 116 9.45 -27.19 11.04
CA GLY A 116 10.03 -25.97 11.65
C GLY A 116 11.31 -25.42 10.99
N VAL A 117 12.18 -26.28 10.45
CA VAL A 117 13.39 -25.85 9.73
C VAL A 117 13.04 -25.24 8.38
N GLU A 118 12.12 -25.87 7.65
CA GLU A 118 11.62 -25.41 6.35
C GLU A 118 10.86 -24.08 6.51
N GLN A 119 10.05 -23.96 7.57
CA GLN A 119 9.34 -22.73 7.90
C GLN A 119 10.30 -21.56 8.13
N SER A 120 11.37 -21.76 8.90
CA SER A 120 12.33 -20.70 9.21
C SER A 120 13.04 -20.17 7.95
N ALA A 121 13.45 -21.08 7.05
CA ALA A 121 14.05 -20.68 5.78
C ALA A 121 13.06 -19.88 4.91
N LEU A 122 11.82 -20.36 4.79
CA LEU A 122 10.79 -19.73 3.97
C LEU A 122 10.33 -18.36 4.50
N VAL A 123 10.42 -18.09 5.81
CA VAL A 123 10.11 -16.76 6.37
C VAL A 123 11.04 -15.70 5.77
N CYS A 124 12.35 -15.99 5.72
CA CYS A 124 13.34 -15.09 5.17
C CYS A 124 13.13 -14.89 3.66
N ASP A 125 12.87 -15.97 2.92
CA ASP A 125 12.64 -15.91 1.47
C ASP A 125 11.38 -15.11 1.15
N LEU A 126 10.27 -15.37 1.84
CA LEU A 126 9.01 -14.64 1.64
C LEU A 126 9.15 -13.15 1.99
N TYR A 127 9.92 -12.81 3.03
CA TYR A 127 10.21 -11.43 3.36
C TYR A 127 11.08 -10.75 2.29
N ALA A 128 12.07 -11.44 1.75
CA ALA A 128 12.92 -10.93 0.67
C ALA A 128 12.10 -10.67 -0.60
N ASP A 129 11.21 -11.61 -0.98
CA ASP A 129 10.31 -11.47 -2.13
C ASP A 129 9.34 -10.29 -1.95
N LEU A 130 8.80 -10.09 -0.75
CA LEU A 130 7.96 -8.94 -0.44
C LEU A 130 8.75 -7.63 -0.60
N CYS A 131 9.96 -7.55 -0.05
CA CYS A 131 10.81 -6.37 -0.18
C CYS A 131 11.12 -6.05 -1.64
N GLU A 132 11.47 -7.06 -2.43
CA GLU A 132 11.79 -6.93 -3.85
C GLU A 132 10.57 -6.46 -4.66
N CYS A 133 9.38 -7.02 -4.38
CA CYS A 133 8.13 -6.56 -5.01
C CYS A 133 7.81 -5.11 -4.67
N ILE A 134 8.02 -4.68 -3.42
CA ILE A 134 7.83 -3.28 -2.98
C ILE A 134 8.81 -2.36 -3.71
N MET A 135 10.11 -2.72 -3.74
CA MET A 135 11.12 -1.92 -4.44
C MET A 135 10.74 -1.74 -5.90
N ARG A 136 10.41 -2.84 -6.59
CA ARG A 136 10.05 -2.82 -8.00
C ARG A 136 8.83 -1.95 -8.27
N ALA A 137 7.78 -2.09 -7.47
CA ALA A 137 6.55 -1.31 -7.60
C ALA A 137 6.78 0.20 -7.39
N LEU A 138 7.74 0.57 -6.54
CA LEU A 138 8.07 1.96 -6.24
C LEU A 138 9.09 2.58 -7.19
N THR A 139 9.79 1.77 -7.99
CA THR A 139 10.74 2.22 -9.01
C THR A 139 10.21 2.16 -10.44
N ASP A 140 9.13 1.41 -10.69
CA ASP A 140 8.57 1.26 -12.03
C ASP A 140 7.83 2.52 -12.48
N GLU A 141 8.50 3.33 -13.31
CA GLU A 141 8.00 4.55 -13.95
C GLU A 141 6.61 4.41 -14.60
N ARG A 142 6.20 3.20 -15.02
CA ARG A 142 4.89 2.96 -15.65
C ARG A 142 3.74 2.87 -14.64
N LEU A 143 4.02 2.49 -13.40
CA LEU A 143 3.05 2.48 -12.30
C LEU A 143 2.86 3.86 -11.66
N HIS A 144 3.77 4.81 -11.92
CA HIS A 144 3.62 6.19 -11.43
C HIS A 144 2.37 6.87 -12.01
N VAL A 145 2.01 6.60 -13.27
CA VAL A 145 0.88 7.24 -13.97
C VAL A 145 -0.48 6.89 -13.33
N CYS A 146 -0.63 5.69 -12.77
CA CYS A 146 -1.90 5.27 -12.16
C CYS A 146 -2.13 5.82 -10.74
N LEU A 147 -1.10 6.44 -10.14
CA LEU A 147 -1.18 7.05 -8.81
C LEU A 147 -0.89 8.56 -8.85
N GLU A 148 -0.93 9.18 -10.03
CA GLU A 148 -1.00 10.65 -10.15
C GLU A 148 -2.39 11.20 -9.78
N CYS A 149 -3.37 10.33 -9.52
CA CYS A 149 -4.66 10.70 -8.95
C CYS A 149 -4.62 10.76 -7.41
N TRP A 150 -3.74 11.59 -6.84
CA TRP A 150 -3.85 12.05 -5.46
C TRP A 150 -4.25 13.51 -5.44
#